data_AF-A0A452I184-F1
#
_entry.id   AF-A0A452I184-F1
#
_cell.length_a   1.000
_cell.length_b   1.000
_cell.length_c   1.000
_cell.angle_alpha   90.00
_cell.angle_beta   90.00
_cell.angle_gamma   90.00
#
_symmetry.space_group_name_H-M   'P 1'
#
loop_
_entity.id
_entity.type
_entity.pdbx_description
1 polymer ?
#
loop_
_entity_poly.entity_id
_entity_poly.type
_entity_poly.pdbx_seq_one_letter_code
_entity_poly.pdbx_strand_id
1 'polypeptide(L)'
;LTLYYYFYYKYLHSKNYKQKKQYFSFHLIQVLYCNFLIMKVQPRNVDFFCYTTALINKTIQNFRAYKSSQSYFLKQILSLLGQFSQAETLLISVGVEPGMLDGVLLDAGCSSMQLDTPERGFSLRKDGPLDMRMDSGRYPDMPTAADVVNALDQQALASILRTYGEERHAKKIASAVIQARSIYPITRTQQLASIVAGAFPAGALYARKDLLQRPTHVATKTFQALRIFVNDELRELYIGLKIAEKFLKPGGRLVALSFHSLEDRIIKRFLQGVDVSEKFNLNIRQKIRQGQKNYSEQDVEEFSSEKCNSRWTSIQKKVLTPQAEDVQENPRGRSAKLRAAIKL
;
A
#
# COMPACT_ATOMS: atom_id res chain seq x y z
N LEU A 1 -5.73 -10.84 -10.75
CA LEU A 1 -6.14 -12.24 -10.46
C LEU A 1 -4.98 -13.21 -10.71
N THR A 2 -4.35 -13.17 -11.88
CA THR A 2 -3.19 -13.99 -12.29
C THR A 2 -1.97 -13.83 -11.36
N LEU A 3 -1.61 -12.60 -10.97
CA LEU A 3 -0.52 -12.33 -10.02
C LEU A 3 -0.74 -13.03 -8.66
N TYR A 4 -1.88 -12.78 -7.99
CA TYR A 4 -2.19 -13.36 -6.68
C TYR A 4 -2.23 -14.91 -6.71
N TYR A 5 -2.75 -15.49 -7.80
CA TYR A 5 -2.82 -16.94 -7.98
C TYR A 5 -1.42 -17.57 -8.16
N TYR A 6 -0.55 -16.94 -8.95
CA TYR A 6 0.85 -17.34 -9.09
C TYR A 6 1.60 -17.25 -7.74
N PHE A 7 1.32 -16.22 -6.93
CA PHE A 7 2.02 -16.01 -5.66
C PHE A 7 1.61 -16.97 -4.54
N TYR A 8 0.32 -17.31 -4.43
CA TYR A 8 -0.16 -18.34 -3.51
C TYR A 8 0.58 -19.66 -3.74
N TYR A 9 0.62 -20.13 -5.00
CA TYR A 9 1.25 -21.39 -5.36
C TYR A 9 2.77 -21.37 -5.26
N LYS A 10 3.42 -20.26 -5.59
CA LYS A 10 4.89 -20.19 -5.64
C LYS A 10 5.55 -19.91 -4.29
N TYR A 11 4.91 -19.10 -3.44
CA TYR A 11 5.56 -18.57 -2.23
C TYR A 11 4.87 -18.97 -0.92
N LEU A 12 3.56 -19.20 -0.91
CA LEU A 12 2.83 -19.60 0.31
C LEU A 12 2.68 -21.12 0.43
N HIS A 13 2.67 -21.85 -0.69
CA HIS A 13 2.60 -23.32 -0.70
C HIS A 13 3.97 -23.98 -0.47
N SER A 14 4.12 -24.75 0.62
CA SER A 14 5.31 -25.58 0.88
C SER A 14 5.35 -26.79 -0.08
N LYS A 15 6.54 -27.18 -0.55
CA LYS A 15 6.78 -28.27 -1.52
C LYS A 15 6.38 -29.68 -1.03
N ASN A 16 5.90 -29.86 0.20
CA ASN A 16 5.70 -31.18 0.82
C ASN A 16 4.29 -31.78 0.73
N TYR A 17 3.32 -31.16 0.04
CA TYR A 17 2.01 -31.77 -0.22
C TYR A 17 1.90 -32.22 -1.68
N LYS A 18 2.62 -33.30 -2.04
CA LYS A 18 2.67 -33.83 -3.42
C LYS A 18 1.57 -34.85 -3.77
N GLN A 19 0.60 -35.10 -2.89
CA GLN A 19 -0.47 -36.08 -3.15
C GLN A 19 -1.85 -35.51 -2.86
N LYS A 20 -2.40 -34.79 -3.84
CA LYS A 20 -3.79 -34.89 -4.31
C LYS A 20 -4.00 -33.83 -5.38
N LYS A 21 -3.83 -34.24 -6.65
CA LYS A 21 -4.32 -33.51 -7.81
C LYS A 21 -5.84 -33.54 -7.77
N GLN A 22 -6.46 -32.55 -7.14
CA GLN A 22 -7.85 -32.20 -7.39
C GLN A 22 -7.92 -30.71 -7.60
N TYR A 23 -8.49 -30.34 -8.74
CA TYR A 23 -8.55 -29.02 -9.31
C TYR A 23 -9.25 -28.04 -8.35
N PHE A 24 -8.46 -27.38 -7.52
CA PHE A 24 -8.91 -26.27 -6.69
C PHE A 24 -8.97 -25.01 -7.56
N SER A 25 -10.00 -24.95 -8.40
CA SER A 25 -10.37 -23.76 -9.18
C SER A 25 -10.94 -22.71 -8.21
N PHE A 26 -10.08 -22.01 -7.48
CA PHE A 26 -10.50 -20.97 -6.56
C PHE A 26 -10.69 -19.65 -7.30
N HIS A 27 -11.95 -19.25 -7.45
CA HIS A 27 -12.34 -17.90 -7.81
C HIS A 27 -11.95 -16.93 -6.69
N LEU A 28 -10.69 -16.51 -6.75
CA LEU A 28 -10.07 -15.38 -6.07
C LEU A 28 -10.66 -14.02 -6.55
N ILE A 29 -11.89 -14.04 -7.05
CA ILE A 29 -12.63 -12.92 -7.66
C ILE A 29 -13.10 -11.93 -6.57
N GLN A 30 -13.18 -12.35 -5.30
CA GLN A 30 -13.56 -11.50 -4.18
C GLN A 30 -12.39 -10.93 -3.35
N VAL A 31 -11.14 -11.21 -3.72
CA VAL A 31 -9.94 -10.68 -3.04
C VAL A 31 -9.54 -9.28 -3.56
N LEU A 32 -10.31 -8.72 -4.49
CA LEU A 32 -10.19 -7.35 -5.02
C LEU A 32 -10.48 -6.22 -3.98
N TYR A 33 -10.72 -6.59 -2.72
CA TYR A 33 -11.33 -5.73 -1.70
C TYR A 33 -10.63 -5.75 -0.33
N CYS A 34 -9.53 -6.49 -0.14
CA CYS A 34 -8.81 -6.57 1.14
C CYS A 34 -7.38 -6.02 1.00
N ASN A 35 -7.00 -5.09 1.87
CA ASN A 35 -5.62 -4.59 1.98
C ASN A 35 -4.74 -5.59 2.77
N PHE A 36 -5.31 -6.62 3.38
CA PHE A 36 -4.57 -7.60 4.18
C PHE A 36 -5.26 -8.97 4.16
N LEU A 37 -4.51 -10.02 3.83
CA LEU A 37 -4.97 -11.42 3.83
C LEU A 37 -4.07 -12.21 4.78
N ILE A 38 -4.67 -12.84 5.76
CA ILE A 38 -4.01 -13.66 6.78
C ILE A 38 -4.39 -15.12 6.54
N MET A 39 -3.41 -16.01 6.69
CA MET A 39 -3.61 -17.45 6.49
C MET A 39 -3.18 -18.25 7.71
N LYS A 40 -4.05 -19.17 8.13
CA LYS A 40 -3.77 -20.23 9.09
C LYS A 40 -4.02 -21.58 8.41
N VAL A 41 -2.98 -22.39 8.29
CA VAL A 41 -3.03 -23.72 7.67
C VAL A 41 -3.06 -24.75 8.79
N GLN A 42 -4.21 -25.38 9.00
CA GLN A 42 -4.34 -26.57 9.84
C GLN A 42 -4.12 -27.85 9.02
N PRO A 43 -3.75 -28.99 9.63
CA PRO A 43 -3.47 -30.25 8.93
C PRO A 43 -4.63 -30.81 8.06
N ARG A 44 -5.86 -30.31 8.23
CA ARG A 44 -7.05 -30.73 7.48
C ARG A 44 -7.94 -29.58 6.93
N ASN A 45 -7.63 -28.32 7.23
CA ASN A 45 -8.39 -27.12 6.81
C ASN A 45 -7.46 -25.91 6.64
N VAL A 46 -7.75 -25.00 5.70
CA VAL A 46 -7.09 -23.69 5.60
C VAL A 46 -8.11 -22.65 6.04
N ASP A 47 -7.86 -21.98 7.17
CA ASP A 47 -8.66 -20.84 7.59
C ASP A 47 -8.01 -19.56 7.04
N PHE A 48 -8.78 -18.81 6.26
CA PHE A 48 -8.39 -17.51 5.73
C PHE A 48 -9.03 -16.41 6.57
N PHE A 49 -8.25 -15.44 7.02
CA PHE A 49 -8.77 -14.23 7.64
C PHE A 49 -8.53 -13.06 6.68
N CYS A 50 -9.60 -12.40 6.20
CA CYS A 50 -9.49 -11.26 5.27
C CYS A 50 -9.73 -9.97 6.04
N TYR A 51 -8.81 -9.03 5.89
CA TYR A 51 -8.86 -7.72 6.53
C TYR A 51 -9.01 -6.64 5.46
N THR A 52 -10.02 -5.80 5.63
CA THR A 52 -10.22 -4.65 4.76
C THR A 52 -10.40 -3.39 5.58
N THR A 53 -9.74 -2.31 5.15
CA THR A 53 -9.82 -0.99 5.76
C THR A 53 -11.03 -0.20 5.26
N ALA A 54 -11.68 -0.66 4.19
CA ALA A 54 -12.82 0.01 3.56
C ALA A 54 -13.97 -0.96 3.33
N LEU A 55 -15.04 -0.82 4.11
CA LEU A 55 -16.34 -1.36 3.73
C LEU A 55 -16.85 -0.58 2.52
N ILE A 56 -17.21 -1.29 1.46
CA ILE A 56 -18.14 -0.76 0.47
C ILE A 56 -19.45 -1.50 0.71
N ASN A 57 -20.57 -0.78 0.87
CA ASN A 57 -21.90 -1.37 1.10
C ASN A 57 -22.28 -2.42 0.04
N LYS A 58 -21.78 -2.28 -1.19
CA LYS A 58 -21.91 -3.28 -2.27
C LYS A 58 -21.14 -4.57 -2.00
N THR A 59 -20.06 -4.54 -1.22
CA THR A 59 -19.32 -5.71 -0.76
C THR A 59 -20.17 -6.55 0.19
N ILE A 60 -20.95 -5.93 1.09
CA ILE A 60 -21.86 -6.65 2.00
C ILE A 60 -23.04 -7.27 1.23
N GLN A 61 -23.66 -6.54 0.30
CA GLN A 61 -24.74 -7.09 -0.52
C GLN A 61 -24.27 -8.19 -1.46
N ASN A 62 -23.10 -8.04 -2.09
CA ASN A 62 -22.50 -9.12 -2.87
C ASN A 62 -22.13 -10.31 -1.97
N PHE A 63 -21.60 -10.09 -0.76
CA PHE A 63 -21.35 -11.18 0.20
C PHE A 63 -22.63 -11.90 0.63
N ARG A 64 -23.72 -11.17 0.89
CA ARG A 64 -25.03 -11.75 1.28
C ARG A 64 -25.71 -12.46 0.11
N ALA A 65 -25.63 -11.92 -1.11
CA ALA A 65 -26.13 -12.55 -2.31
C ALA A 65 -25.31 -13.79 -2.70
N TYR A 66 -23.98 -13.77 -2.57
CA TYR A 66 -23.12 -14.95 -2.81
C TYR A 66 -23.28 -16.05 -1.76
N LYS A 67 -23.72 -15.70 -0.55
CA LYS A 67 -24.04 -16.66 0.52
C LYS A 67 -25.14 -17.64 0.13
N SER A 68 -25.97 -17.28 -0.85
CA SER A 68 -27.10 -18.09 -1.31
C SER A 68 -26.74 -19.11 -2.41
N SER A 69 -25.54 -19.06 -3.00
CA SER A 69 -25.21 -19.86 -4.19
C SER A 69 -24.17 -20.98 -4.04
N GLN A 70 -23.35 -21.05 -2.97
CA GLN A 70 -22.45 -22.21 -2.73
C GLN A 70 -22.20 -22.49 -1.24
N SER A 71 -22.60 -23.68 -0.77
CA SER A 71 -22.77 -24.01 0.65
C SER A 71 -21.58 -24.69 1.35
N TYR A 72 -20.53 -25.12 0.64
CA TYR A 72 -19.48 -25.96 1.24
C TYR A 72 -18.17 -25.23 1.62
N PHE A 73 -17.78 -24.14 0.97
CA PHE A 73 -16.46 -23.50 1.17
C PHE A 73 -16.44 -22.29 2.12
N LEU A 74 -17.60 -21.65 2.35
CA LEU A 74 -17.70 -20.39 3.08
C LEU A 74 -17.53 -20.50 4.61
N LYS A 75 -17.32 -21.70 5.16
CA LYS A 75 -17.00 -21.87 6.60
C LYS A 75 -15.57 -21.46 6.95
N GLN A 76 -14.71 -21.15 5.97
CA GLN A 76 -13.26 -20.98 6.15
C GLN A 76 -12.75 -19.53 6.03
N ILE A 77 -13.60 -18.53 5.72
CA ILE A 77 -13.16 -17.14 5.57
C ILE A 77 -13.80 -16.25 6.62
N LEU A 78 -13.01 -15.74 7.56
CA LEU A 78 -13.47 -14.73 8.52
C LEU A 78 -13.04 -13.34 8.05
N SER A 79 -14.03 -12.47 7.81
CA SER A 79 -13.78 -11.10 7.38
C SER A 79 -13.83 -10.16 8.57
N LEU A 80 -12.77 -9.39 8.76
CA LEU A 80 -12.65 -8.41 9.83
C LEU A 80 -12.46 -7.02 9.25
N LEU A 81 -13.33 -6.12 9.66
CA LEU A 81 -13.32 -4.73 9.21
C LEU A 81 -12.56 -3.88 10.21
N GLY A 82 -11.51 -3.21 9.73
CA GLY A 82 -10.75 -2.29 10.56
C GLY A 82 -9.55 -1.70 9.85
N GLN A 83 -9.02 -0.63 10.43
CA GLN A 83 -7.69 -0.12 10.10
C GLN A 83 -6.62 -1.13 10.53
N PHE A 84 -5.41 -1.04 9.98
CA PHE A 84 -4.31 -1.91 10.40
C PHE A 84 -3.92 -1.67 11.85
N SER A 85 -4.02 -0.42 12.34
CA SER A 85 -3.89 -0.11 13.76
C SER A 85 -4.86 -0.87 14.68
N GLN A 86 -5.99 -1.35 14.16
CA GLN A 86 -6.98 -2.12 14.90
C GLN A 86 -6.81 -3.64 14.73
N ALA A 87 -5.91 -4.08 13.84
CA ALA A 87 -5.84 -5.48 13.44
C ALA A 87 -5.48 -6.42 14.60
N GLU A 88 -4.63 -5.98 15.54
CA GLU A 88 -4.29 -6.77 16.73
C GLU A 88 -5.52 -7.07 17.59
N THR A 89 -6.28 -6.04 17.95
CA THR A 89 -7.52 -6.19 18.75
C THR A 89 -8.52 -7.08 18.02
N LEU A 90 -8.67 -6.90 16.71
CA LEU A 90 -9.57 -7.71 15.88
C LEU A 90 -9.13 -9.18 15.82
N LEU A 91 -7.84 -9.46 15.69
CA LEU A 91 -7.29 -10.83 15.69
C LEU A 91 -7.56 -11.54 17.02
N ILE A 92 -7.26 -10.86 18.13
CA ILE A 92 -7.47 -11.42 19.47
C ILE A 92 -8.96 -11.67 19.72
N SER A 93 -9.84 -10.76 19.28
CA SER A 93 -11.30 -10.91 19.46
C SER A 93 -11.89 -12.17 18.81
N VAL A 94 -11.18 -12.75 17.84
CA VAL A 94 -11.59 -13.98 17.14
C VAL A 94 -10.75 -15.19 17.52
N GLY A 95 -9.99 -15.10 18.62
CA GLY A 95 -9.16 -16.18 19.16
C GLY A 95 -7.88 -16.46 18.36
N VAL A 96 -7.39 -15.47 17.60
CA VAL A 96 -6.06 -15.53 16.99
C VAL A 96 -5.07 -14.85 17.92
N GLU A 97 -4.13 -15.63 18.45
CA GLU A 97 -3.07 -15.16 19.34
C GLU A 97 -1.77 -14.86 18.57
N PRO A 98 -0.84 -14.08 19.17
CA PRO A 98 0.50 -13.90 18.62
C PRO A 98 1.20 -15.22 18.32
N GLY A 99 1.93 -15.29 17.21
CA GLY A 99 2.64 -16.50 16.78
C GLY A 99 1.76 -17.62 16.21
N MET A 100 0.47 -17.40 15.94
CA MET A 100 -0.41 -18.43 15.38
C MET A 100 -0.49 -18.45 13.85
N LEU A 101 -0.06 -17.41 13.14
CA LEU A 101 -0.24 -17.29 11.70
C LEU A 101 0.89 -17.95 10.91
N ASP A 102 0.53 -18.68 9.86
CA ASP A 102 1.49 -19.27 8.92
C ASP A 102 1.94 -18.29 7.85
N GLY A 103 1.04 -17.39 7.46
CA GLY A 103 1.25 -16.48 6.36
C GLY A 103 0.48 -15.17 6.52
N VAL A 104 1.10 -14.08 6.11
CA VAL A 104 0.49 -12.76 6.00
C VAL A 104 0.79 -12.20 4.62
N LEU A 105 -0.24 -11.78 3.91
CA LEU A 105 -0.17 -11.01 2.68
C LEU A 105 -0.68 -9.60 2.98
N LEU A 106 0.18 -8.59 2.80
CA LEU A 106 -0.16 -7.19 2.93
C LEU A 106 -0.18 -6.55 1.55
N ASP A 107 -1.28 -5.89 1.22
CA ASP A 107 -1.48 -5.14 -0.01
C ASP A 107 -1.74 -3.66 0.31
N ALA A 108 -0.74 -2.81 0.04
CA ALA A 108 -0.84 -1.37 0.29
C ALA A 108 -1.66 -0.62 -0.77
N GLY A 109 -2.12 -1.29 -1.83
CA GLY A 109 -2.82 -0.65 -2.94
C GLY A 109 -4.22 -0.16 -2.58
N CYS A 110 -4.73 0.80 -3.36
CA CYS A 110 -6.15 1.15 -3.32
C CYS A 110 -6.98 0.09 -4.06
N SER A 111 -8.17 -0.18 -3.55
CA SER A 111 -9.14 -1.04 -4.22
C SER A 111 -9.62 -0.42 -5.54
N SER A 112 -9.97 -1.28 -6.50
CA SER A 112 -10.50 -0.86 -7.79
C SER A 112 -11.74 0.03 -7.65
N MET A 113 -12.64 -0.32 -6.72
CA MET A 113 -13.86 0.44 -6.49
C MET A 113 -13.60 1.88 -6.02
N GLN A 114 -12.57 2.10 -5.21
CA GLN A 114 -12.20 3.46 -4.77
C GLN A 114 -11.79 4.33 -5.96
N LEU A 115 -11.10 3.75 -6.95
CA LEU A 115 -10.66 4.46 -8.16
C LEU A 115 -11.77 4.58 -9.21
N ASP A 116 -12.66 3.59 -9.31
CA ASP A 116 -13.68 3.50 -10.35
C ASP A 116 -14.96 4.29 -10.04
N THR A 117 -15.22 4.56 -8.76
CA THR A 117 -16.38 5.31 -8.25
C THR A 117 -16.03 6.79 -8.11
N PRO A 118 -16.53 7.68 -9.00
CA PRO A 118 -16.17 9.10 -8.99
C PRO A 118 -16.46 9.79 -7.66
N GLU A 119 -17.56 9.42 -7.00
CA GLU A 119 -18.06 10.01 -5.75
C GLU A 119 -17.07 9.85 -4.59
N ARG A 120 -16.10 8.92 -4.71
CA ARG A 120 -15.04 8.70 -3.71
C ARG A 120 -13.88 9.69 -3.83
N GLY A 121 -13.76 10.40 -4.96
CA GLY A 121 -12.76 11.46 -5.12
C GLY A 121 -11.32 11.02 -5.38
N PHE A 122 -11.06 9.73 -5.66
CA PHE A 122 -9.69 9.24 -5.92
C PHE A 122 -9.26 9.39 -7.39
N SER A 123 -10.20 9.58 -8.31
CA SER A 123 -9.94 9.58 -9.74
C SER A 123 -9.54 10.96 -10.26
N LEU A 124 -8.49 10.98 -11.08
CA LEU A 124 -8.14 12.13 -11.92
C LEU A 124 -8.93 12.17 -13.23
N ARG A 125 -9.52 11.04 -13.64
CA ARG A 125 -10.20 10.92 -14.94
C ARG A 125 -11.67 11.26 -14.84
N LYS A 126 -12.32 10.80 -13.77
CA LYS A 126 -13.74 11.02 -13.52
C LYS A 126 -13.88 12.09 -12.45
N ASP A 127 -14.67 13.12 -12.73
CA ASP A 127 -14.89 14.21 -11.78
C ASP A 127 -15.80 13.77 -10.64
N GLY A 128 -15.51 14.24 -9.42
CA GLY A 128 -16.25 13.91 -8.22
C GLY A 128 -15.88 14.81 -7.05
N PRO A 129 -16.56 14.68 -5.89
CA PRO A 129 -16.19 15.38 -4.67
C PRO A 129 -14.75 15.07 -4.28
N LEU A 130 -14.02 16.07 -3.79
CA LEU A 130 -12.65 15.92 -3.33
C LEU A 130 -12.62 15.28 -1.92
N ASP A 131 -13.03 14.01 -1.82
CA ASP A 131 -13.13 13.28 -0.54
C ASP A 131 -11.82 12.54 -0.21
N MET A 132 -11.46 11.52 -1.00
CA MET A 132 -10.27 10.66 -0.83
C MET A 132 -10.19 9.85 0.49
N ARG A 133 -11.19 9.85 1.37
CA ARG A 133 -11.20 8.96 2.53
C ARG A 133 -11.48 7.52 2.08
N MET A 134 -10.67 6.58 2.54
CA MET A 134 -10.86 5.15 2.28
C MET A 134 -12.07 4.60 3.03
N ASP A 135 -12.42 5.19 4.16
CA ASP A 135 -13.47 4.72 5.05
C ASP A 135 -14.41 5.85 5.51
N SER A 136 -15.00 6.52 4.54
CA SER A 136 -15.90 7.66 4.75
C SER A 136 -17.16 7.32 5.55
N GLY A 137 -17.56 6.05 5.58
CA GLY A 137 -18.78 5.62 6.28
C GLY A 137 -18.58 5.46 7.80
N ARG A 138 -17.46 4.91 8.25
CA ARG A 138 -17.18 4.73 9.69
C ARG A 138 -16.61 5.97 10.36
N TYR A 139 -15.97 6.84 9.59
CA TYR A 139 -15.32 8.04 10.10
C TYR A 139 -15.81 9.29 9.36
N PRO A 140 -17.09 9.68 9.52
CA PRO A 140 -17.66 10.83 8.83
C PRO A 140 -16.99 12.16 9.21
N ASP A 141 -16.48 12.26 10.44
CA ASP A 141 -15.82 13.46 10.97
C ASP A 141 -14.34 13.58 10.57
N MET A 142 -13.79 12.55 9.92
CA MET A 142 -12.41 12.59 9.44
C MET A 142 -12.28 13.61 8.31
N PRO A 143 -11.24 14.47 8.30
CA PRO A 143 -11.03 15.45 7.24
C PRO A 143 -10.95 14.81 5.86
N THR A 144 -11.67 15.39 4.90
CA THR A 144 -11.58 15.07 3.48
C THR A 144 -10.35 15.74 2.85
N ALA A 145 -9.99 15.32 1.64
CA ALA A 145 -9.00 16.04 0.84
C ALA A 145 -9.42 17.50 0.57
N ALA A 146 -10.72 17.79 0.46
CA ALA A 146 -11.24 19.15 0.34
C ALA A 146 -10.93 19.97 1.59
N ASP A 147 -11.14 19.41 2.79
CA ASP A 147 -10.83 20.08 4.05
C ASP A 147 -9.33 20.38 4.14
N VAL A 148 -8.50 19.41 3.77
CA VAL A 148 -7.03 19.57 3.77
C VAL A 148 -6.58 20.70 2.84
N VAL A 149 -7.07 20.75 1.59
CA VAL A 149 -6.65 21.79 0.64
C VAL A 149 -7.24 23.16 0.96
N ASN A 150 -8.39 23.23 1.64
CA ASN A 150 -9.04 24.50 1.97
C ASN A 150 -8.59 25.08 3.32
N ALA A 151 -8.16 24.25 4.28
CA ALA A 151 -7.80 24.71 5.64
C ALA A 151 -6.30 24.92 5.86
N LEU A 152 -5.42 24.03 5.37
CA LEU A 152 -4.00 24.07 5.71
C LEU A 152 -3.29 25.31 5.13
N ASP A 153 -2.29 25.84 5.84
CA ASP A 153 -1.46 26.90 5.29
C ASP A 153 -0.58 26.40 4.11
N GLN A 154 0.04 27.36 3.41
CA GLN A 154 0.87 27.07 2.24
C GLN A 154 2.07 26.15 2.56
N GLN A 155 2.68 26.32 3.74
CA GLN A 155 3.88 25.60 4.13
C GLN A 155 3.55 24.14 4.47
N ALA A 156 2.48 23.92 5.23
CA ALA A 156 1.94 22.61 5.55
C ALA A 156 1.53 21.86 4.28
N LEU A 157 0.79 22.50 3.38
CA LEU A 157 0.40 21.89 2.10
C LEU A 157 1.62 21.55 1.24
N ALA A 158 2.59 22.47 1.12
CA ALA A 158 3.83 22.18 0.40
C ALA A 158 4.64 21.02 1.04
N SER A 159 4.62 20.90 2.36
CA SER A 159 5.27 19.80 3.09
C SER A 159 4.63 18.44 2.75
N ILE A 160 3.29 18.37 2.74
CA ILE A 160 2.53 17.18 2.35
C ILE A 160 2.88 16.76 0.92
N LEU A 161 2.82 17.70 -0.04
CA LEU A 161 3.11 17.43 -1.44
C LEU A 161 4.55 16.95 -1.66
N ARG A 162 5.50 17.56 -0.96
CA ARG A 162 6.91 17.19 -1.04
C ARG A 162 7.17 15.80 -0.44
N THR A 163 6.60 15.53 0.72
CA THR A 163 6.87 14.31 1.50
C THR A 163 6.15 13.10 0.91
N TYR A 164 4.84 13.22 0.68
CA TYR A 164 4.00 12.09 0.26
C TYR A 164 3.86 11.97 -1.27
N GLY A 165 4.02 13.08 -2.00
CA GLY A 165 3.99 13.08 -3.47
C GLY A 165 5.35 12.97 -4.13
N GLU A 166 6.45 13.12 -3.37
CA GLU A 166 7.80 13.33 -3.91
C GLU A 166 7.79 14.42 -5.03
N GLU A 167 7.03 15.50 -4.78
CA GLU A 167 6.75 16.57 -5.74
C GLU A 167 7.80 17.68 -5.67
N ARG A 168 8.50 17.94 -6.77
CA ARG A 168 9.56 18.94 -6.86
C ARG A 168 8.99 20.36 -6.86
N HIS A 169 7.82 20.55 -7.46
CA HIS A 169 7.14 21.83 -7.57
C HIS A 169 6.14 22.08 -6.44
N ALA A 170 6.30 21.40 -5.29
CA ALA A 170 5.37 21.42 -4.17
C ALA A 170 5.01 22.85 -3.71
N LYS A 171 6.01 23.74 -3.59
CA LYS A 171 5.77 25.15 -3.21
C LYS A 171 4.92 25.92 -4.22
N LYS A 172 5.15 25.70 -5.52
CA LYS A 172 4.40 26.35 -6.61
C LYS A 172 2.95 25.86 -6.64
N ILE A 173 2.76 24.54 -6.54
CA ILE A 173 1.42 23.94 -6.48
C ILE A 173 0.66 24.42 -5.24
N ALA A 174 1.30 24.41 -4.07
CA ALA A 174 0.68 24.92 -2.85
C ALA A 174 0.26 26.39 -3.02
N SER A 175 1.14 27.25 -3.56
CA SER A 175 0.80 28.65 -3.85
C SER A 175 -0.43 28.79 -4.75
N ALA A 176 -0.50 27.99 -5.83
CA ALA A 176 -1.64 28.02 -6.74
C ALA A 176 -2.95 27.57 -6.07
N VAL A 177 -2.88 26.56 -5.18
CA VAL A 177 -4.03 26.10 -4.39
C VAL A 177 -4.51 27.20 -3.43
N ILE A 178 -3.60 27.88 -2.73
CA ILE A 178 -3.95 28.98 -1.82
C ILE A 178 -4.61 30.14 -2.58
N GLN A 179 -4.06 30.51 -3.74
CA GLN A 179 -4.63 31.57 -4.59
C GLN A 179 -6.00 31.19 -5.14
N ALA A 180 -6.19 29.93 -5.55
CA ALA A 180 -7.48 29.49 -6.07
C ALA A 180 -8.56 29.47 -4.98
N ARG A 181 -8.23 28.94 -3.79
CA ARG A 181 -9.19 28.84 -2.68
C ARG A 181 -9.58 30.19 -2.07
N SER A 182 -8.75 31.24 -2.24
CA SER A 182 -9.12 32.59 -1.78
C SER A 182 -10.23 33.22 -2.61
N ILE A 183 -10.53 32.67 -3.78
CA ILE A 183 -11.64 33.09 -4.64
C ILE A 183 -12.86 32.21 -4.38
N TYR A 184 -12.71 30.89 -4.52
CA TYR A 184 -13.78 29.92 -4.25
C TYR A 184 -13.21 28.64 -3.63
N PRO A 185 -13.91 28.01 -2.65
CA PRO A 185 -13.50 26.74 -2.08
C PRO A 185 -13.33 25.64 -3.14
N ILE A 186 -12.27 24.85 -2.99
CA ILE A 186 -11.96 23.73 -3.90
C ILE A 186 -12.72 22.50 -3.42
N THR A 187 -13.71 22.05 -4.19
CA THR A 187 -14.63 20.98 -3.75
C THR A 187 -14.61 19.75 -4.65
N ARG A 188 -14.06 19.86 -5.87
CA ARG A 188 -14.05 18.75 -6.84
C ARG A 188 -12.66 18.35 -7.32
N THR A 189 -12.53 17.10 -7.74
CA THR A 189 -11.26 16.54 -8.22
C THR A 189 -10.76 17.24 -9.48
N GLN A 190 -11.62 17.53 -10.46
CA GLN A 190 -11.15 18.21 -11.68
C GLN A 190 -10.75 19.67 -11.43
N GLN A 191 -11.41 20.36 -10.49
CA GLN A 191 -11.00 21.70 -10.08
C GLN A 191 -9.56 21.69 -9.56
N LEU A 192 -9.25 20.78 -8.63
CA LEU A 192 -7.89 20.62 -8.12
C LEU A 192 -6.91 20.24 -9.24
N ALA A 193 -7.29 19.32 -10.13
CA ALA A 193 -6.44 18.90 -11.24
C ALA A 193 -6.11 20.08 -12.18
N SER A 194 -7.08 20.92 -12.50
CA SER A 194 -6.91 22.14 -13.31
C SER A 194 -6.04 23.19 -12.63
N ILE A 195 -6.22 23.41 -11.32
CA ILE A 195 -5.37 24.34 -10.55
C ILE A 195 -3.91 23.87 -10.56
N VAL A 196 -3.70 22.57 -10.30
CA VAL A 196 -2.36 21.98 -10.36
C VAL A 196 -1.78 22.10 -11.76
N ALA A 197 -2.57 21.84 -12.82
CA ALA A 197 -2.16 21.98 -14.20
C ALA A 197 -1.73 23.41 -14.56
N GLY A 198 -2.49 24.42 -14.10
CA GLY A 198 -2.18 25.84 -14.30
C GLY A 198 -0.90 26.31 -13.63
N ALA A 199 -0.38 25.57 -12.63
CA ALA A 199 0.91 25.86 -12.01
C ALA A 199 2.12 25.47 -12.87
N PHE A 200 1.90 24.84 -14.03
CA PHE A 200 2.93 24.40 -14.97
C PHE A 200 2.78 25.06 -16.35
N PRO A 201 3.89 25.26 -17.10
CA PRO A 201 3.81 25.65 -18.51
C PRO A 201 3.01 24.63 -19.32
N ALA A 202 2.28 25.08 -20.35
CA ALA A 202 1.41 24.21 -21.17
C ALA A 202 2.14 22.98 -21.76
N GLY A 203 3.40 23.13 -22.18
CA GLY A 203 4.23 22.02 -22.68
C GLY A 203 4.64 20.97 -21.63
N ALA A 204 4.47 21.26 -20.33
CA ALA A 204 4.86 20.37 -19.24
C ALA A 204 3.72 19.46 -18.74
N LEU A 205 2.47 19.67 -19.19
CA LEU A 205 1.27 18.96 -18.72
C LEU A 205 1.33 17.44 -18.89
N TYR A 206 2.01 16.98 -19.95
CA TYR A 206 2.22 15.56 -20.26
C TYR A 206 3.69 15.18 -20.33
N ALA A 207 4.59 16.09 -19.95
CA ALA A 207 6.03 15.83 -19.95
C ALA A 207 6.44 14.81 -18.90
N ARG A 208 5.62 14.58 -17.87
CA ARG A 208 5.88 13.56 -16.86
C ARG A 208 5.62 12.20 -17.45
N LYS A 209 6.60 11.32 -17.38
CA LYS A 209 6.48 9.94 -17.83
C LYS A 209 6.41 8.97 -16.65
N ASP A 210 5.57 7.95 -16.72
CA ASP A 210 5.63 6.82 -15.79
C ASP A 210 6.87 5.95 -16.06
N LEU A 211 7.06 4.90 -15.25
CA LEU A 211 8.17 3.95 -15.43
C LEU A 211 8.17 3.26 -16.81
N LEU A 212 7.04 3.28 -17.51
CA LEU A 212 6.84 2.73 -18.85
C LEU A 212 6.85 3.82 -19.94
N GLN A 213 7.41 4.98 -19.62
CA GLN A 213 7.55 6.12 -20.53
C GLN A 213 6.23 6.74 -21.03
N ARG A 214 5.10 6.44 -20.38
CA ARG A 214 3.79 6.97 -20.78
C ARG A 214 3.50 8.31 -20.10
N PRO A 215 2.84 9.25 -20.80
CA PRO A 215 2.47 10.53 -20.22
C PRO A 215 1.58 10.32 -18.98
N THR A 216 1.95 10.99 -17.90
CA THR A 216 1.24 11.04 -16.63
C THR A 216 0.79 12.46 -16.37
N HIS A 217 -0.44 12.61 -15.91
CA HIS A 217 -0.98 13.92 -15.60
C HIS A 217 -0.18 14.57 -14.47
N VAL A 218 0.12 15.86 -14.57
CA VAL A 218 0.90 16.59 -13.56
C VAL A 218 0.32 16.49 -12.15
N ALA A 219 -1.00 16.42 -12.02
CA ALA A 219 -1.68 16.28 -10.73
C ALA A 219 -1.56 14.88 -10.07
N THR A 220 -1.00 13.87 -10.74
CA THR A 220 -0.90 12.50 -10.19
C THR A 220 -0.19 12.46 -8.83
N LYS A 221 0.93 13.17 -8.70
CA LYS A 221 1.69 13.23 -7.43
C LYS A 221 0.95 14.00 -6.33
N THR A 222 0.22 15.04 -6.70
CA THR A 222 -0.62 15.81 -5.76
C THR A 222 -1.73 14.93 -5.19
N PHE A 223 -2.42 14.19 -6.06
CA PHE A 223 -3.50 13.29 -5.64
C PHE A 223 -2.96 12.15 -4.77
N GLN A 224 -1.82 11.56 -5.13
CA GLN A 224 -1.14 10.57 -4.30
C GLN A 224 -0.80 11.15 -2.92
N ALA A 225 -0.25 12.37 -2.86
CA ALA A 225 0.15 12.99 -1.59
C ALA A 225 -1.05 13.22 -0.66
N LEU A 226 -2.15 13.77 -1.19
CA LEU A 226 -3.37 14.01 -0.42
C LEU A 226 -4.01 12.70 0.05
N ARG A 227 -4.06 11.69 -0.83
CA ARG A 227 -4.59 10.36 -0.51
C ARG A 227 -3.83 9.72 0.67
N ILE A 228 -2.49 9.71 0.57
CA ILE A 228 -1.62 9.18 1.62
C ILE A 228 -1.83 9.93 2.94
N PHE A 229 -1.91 11.26 2.88
CA PHE A 229 -2.07 12.10 4.07
C PHE A 229 -3.44 11.90 4.73
N VAL A 230 -4.52 11.95 3.96
CA VAL A 230 -5.91 11.80 4.45
C VAL A 230 -6.11 10.44 5.11
N ASN A 231 -5.44 9.39 4.66
CA ASN A 231 -5.65 8.03 5.16
C ASN A 231 -4.52 7.51 6.07
N ASP A 232 -3.55 8.36 6.42
CA ASP A 232 -2.35 7.98 7.19
C ASP A 232 -1.68 6.70 6.67
N GLU A 233 -1.65 6.52 5.34
CA GLU A 233 -1.40 5.21 4.69
C GLU A 233 -0.06 4.61 5.07
N LEU A 234 0.98 5.44 5.17
CA LEU A 234 2.33 4.97 5.48
C LEU A 234 2.47 4.49 6.92
N ARG A 235 1.80 5.15 7.86
CA ARG A 235 1.81 4.74 9.27
C ARG A 235 1.01 3.47 9.45
N GLU A 236 -0.18 3.40 8.86
CA GLU A 236 -1.01 2.20 8.86
C GLU A 236 -0.25 1.00 8.28
N LEU A 237 0.41 1.17 7.12
CA LEU A 237 1.28 0.14 6.54
C LEU A 237 2.35 -0.34 7.53
N TYR A 238 3.04 0.58 8.20
CA TYR A 238 4.06 0.23 9.18
C TYR A 238 3.48 -0.56 10.37
N ILE A 239 2.33 -0.13 10.89
CA ILE A 239 1.63 -0.86 11.97
C ILE A 239 1.21 -2.26 11.49
N GLY A 240 0.68 -2.37 10.27
CA GLY A 240 0.35 -3.66 9.66
C GLY A 240 1.54 -4.61 9.55
N LEU A 241 2.73 -4.09 9.21
CA LEU A 241 3.97 -4.87 9.20
C LEU A 241 4.39 -5.34 10.61
N LYS A 242 4.26 -4.47 11.63
CA LYS A 242 4.55 -4.84 13.04
C LYS A 242 3.58 -5.91 13.56
N ILE A 243 2.32 -5.82 13.19
CA ILE A 243 1.31 -6.83 13.56
C ILE A 243 1.60 -8.14 12.83
N ALA A 244 1.90 -8.09 11.54
CA ALA A 244 2.31 -9.28 10.79
C ALA A 244 3.48 -9.99 11.47
N GLU A 245 4.49 -9.23 11.88
CA GLU A 245 5.64 -9.75 12.62
C GLU A 245 5.27 -10.38 13.96
N LYS A 246 4.36 -9.77 14.73
CA LYS A 246 3.93 -10.29 16.03
C LYS A 246 3.12 -11.59 15.89
N PHE A 247 2.22 -11.64 14.91
CA PHE A 247 1.28 -12.74 14.78
C PHE A 247 1.78 -13.92 13.93
N LEU A 248 2.78 -13.72 13.07
CA LEU A 248 3.44 -14.82 12.37
C LEU A 248 4.19 -15.73 13.33
N LYS A 249 4.10 -17.04 13.13
CA LYS A 249 4.95 -18.02 13.80
C LYS A 249 6.39 -17.97 13.26
N PRO A 250 7.41 -18.45 14.00
CA PRO A 250 8.74 -18.71 13.43
C PRO A 250 8.63 -19.63 12.20
N GLY A 251 9.30 -19.26 11.11
CA GLY A 251 9.17 -19.91 9.80
C GLY A 251 7.93 -19.49 8.99
N GLY A 252 7.05 -18.65 9.54
CA GLY A 252 5.91 -18.06 8.84
C GLY A 252 6.33 -17.05 7.77
N ARG A 253 5.46 -16.79 6.80
CA ARG A 253 5.79 -15.99 5.60
C ARG A 253 5.05 -14.67 5.56
N LEU A 254 5.78 -13.58 5.34
CA LEU A 254 5.23 -12.28 5.00
C LEU A 254 5.41 -12.04 3.49
N VAL A 255 4.34 -11.67 2.81
CA VAL A 255 4.33 -11.16 1.43
C VAL A 255 3.76 -9.75 1.48
N ALA A 256 4.47 -8.76 0.95
CA ALA A 256 4.02 -7.38 0.94
C ALA A 256 4.08 -6.81 -0.48
N LEU A 257 2.97 -6.20 -0.90
CA LEU A 257 2.79 -5.51 -2.17
C LEU A 257 2.77 -4.00 -1.93
N SER A 258 3.55 -3.28 -2.73
CA SER A 258 3.59 -1.82 -2.77
C SER A 258 3.43 -1.31 -4.19
N PHE A 259 2.88 -0.11 -4.35
CA PHE A 259 2.57 0.50 -5.64
C PHE A 259 3.30 1.81 -5.84
N HIS A 260 3.90 2.38 -4.80
CA HIS A 260 4.81 3.52 -4.93
C HIS A 260 6.08 3.39 -4.09
N SER A 261 7.02 4.31 -4.36
CA SER A 261 8.36 4.35 -3.76
C SER A 261 8.35 4.45 -2.23
N LEU A 262 7.43 5.21 -1.66
CA LEU A 262 7.34 5.42 -0.21
C LEU A 262 7.00 4.13 0.54
N GLU A 263 5.99 3.38 0.10
CA GLU A 263 5.60 2.08 0.68
C GLU A 263 6.72 1.05 0.56
N ASP A 264 7.28 0.88 -0.65
CA ASP A 264 8.37 -0.07 -0.94
C ASP A 264 9.59 0.20 -0.04
N ARG A 265 9.86 1.48 0.25
CA ARG A 265 10.94 1.88 1.15
C ARG A 265 10.68 1.47 2.60
N ILE A 266 9.45 1.64 3.10
CA ILE A 266 9.06 1.22 4.46
C ILE A 266 9.19 -0.30 4.57
N ILE A 267 8.61 -1.05 3.64
CA ILE A 267 8.68 -2.52 3.63
C ILE A 267 10.13 -3.00 3.56
N LYS A 268 10.95 -2.40 2.69
CA LYS A 268 12.36 -2.76 2.56
C LYS A 268 13.13 -2.54 3.87
N ARG A 269 13.00 -1.36 4.49
CA ARG A 269 13.70 -1.05 5.75
C ARG A 269 13.25 -1.98 6.88
N PHE A 270 11.95 -2.21 6.97
CA PHE A 270 11.34 -3.13 7.93
C PHE A 270 11.95 -4.54 7.84
N LEU A 271 11.99 -5.11 6.63
CA LEU A 271 12.59 -6.43 6.40
C LEU A 271 14.11 -6.47 6.60
N GLN A 272 14.77 -5.31 6.58
CA GLN A 272 16.20 -5.19 6.87
C GLN A 272 16.47 -5.05 8.36
N GLY A 273 15.46 -4.87 9.22
CA GLY A 273 15.64 -4.64 10.66
C GLY A 273 16.02 -3.20 11.03
N VAL A 274 15.95 -2.27 10.07
CA VAL A 274 16.28 -0.86 10.29
C VAL A 274 15.09 -0.13 10.88
N ASP A 275 15.30 0.63 11.96
CA ASP A 275 14.24 1.44 12.55
C ASP A 275 13.69 2.45 11.51
N VAL A 276 12.37 2.46 11.36
CA VAL A 276 11.64 3.30 10.41
C VAL A 276 11.38 4.69 11.02
N SER A 277 11.53 4.84 12.34
CA SER A 277 11.40 6.11 13.06
C SER A 277 12.61 7.03 12.93
N GLU A 278 13.76 6.47 12.53
CA GLU A 278 14.96 7.26 12.22
C GLU A 278 14.67 8.24 11.08
N LYS A 279 14.90 9.53 11.34
CA LYS A 279 14.69 10.60 10.37
C LYS A 279 15.37 10.26 9.04
N PHE A 280 14.68 10.58 7.94
CA PHE A 280 15.17 10.56 6.57
C PHE A 280 16.47 11.39 6.43
N ASN A 281 17.62 10.81 6.76
CA ASN A 281 18.87 11.33 6.26
C ASN A 281 18.97 10.91 4.80
N LEU A 282 18.56 11.83 3.93
CA LEU A 282 18.95 11.84 2.53
C LEU A 282 20.45 11.54 2.48
N ASN A 283 20.79 10.51 1.72
CA ASN A 283 22.13 10.14 1.28
C ASN A 283 22.97 9.18 2.14
N ILE A 284 22.49 7.94 2.27
CA ILE A 284 23.40 6.78 2.41
C ILE A 284 24.48 6.79 1.30
N ARG A 285 24.11 7.17 0.06
CA ARG A 285 25.06 7.27 -1.07
C ARG A 285 26.03 8.46 -0.99
N GLN A 286 25.70 9.58 -0.34
CA GLN A 286 26.68 10.68 -0.15
C GLN A 286 27.57 10.43 1.06
N LYS A 287 27.08 9.78 2.12
CA LYS A 287 27.95 9.34 3.22
C LYS A 287 29.01 8.35 2.75
N ILE A 288 28.66 7.38 1.88
CA ILE A 288 29.64 6.48 1.26
C ILE A 288 30.65 7.24 0.38
N ARG A 289 30.20 8.26 -0.36
CA ARG A 289 31.06 9.04 -1.26
C ARG A 289 31.92 10.10 -0.55
N GLN A 290 31.51 10.54 0.65
CA GLN A 290 32.29 11.43 1.52
C GLN A 290 33.20 10.66 2.48
N GLY A 291 32.81 9.44 2.89
CA GLY A 291 33.61 8.53 3.72
C GLY A 291 34.80 7.90 2.99
N GLN A 292 34.81 7.89 1.64
CA GLN A 292 35.98 7.49 0.85
C GLN A 292 37.12 8.51 0.86
N LYS A 293 36.95 9.69 1.49
CA LYS A 293 37.96 10.75 1.45
C LYS A 293 38.78 10.92 2.74
N ASN A 294 38.43 10.24 3.82
CA ASN A 294 39.19 10.20 5.06
C ASN A 294 38.69 8.99 5.86
N TYR A 295 39.42 7.86 5.87
CA TYR A 295 39.49 6.87 6.96
C TYR A 295 40.36 5.69 6.49
N SER A 296 41.14 5.15 7.41
CA SER A 296 42.07 4.02 7.25
C SER A 296 41.34 2.71 6.92
N GLU A 297 42.04 1.79 6.25
CA GLU A 297 41.51 0.47 5.85
C GLU A 297 40.96 -0.38 7.02
N GLN A 298 41.28 -0.03 8.26
CA GLN A 298 40.77 -0.70 9.47
C GLN A 298 39.31 -0.34 9.83
N ASP A 299 38.78 0.81 9.38
CA ASP A 299 37.40 1.25 9.70
C ASP A 299 36.34 0.66 8.73
N VAL A 300 36.79 0.06 7.62
CA VAL A 300 35.92 -0.55 6.61
C VAL A 300 35.38 -1.91 7.06
N GLU A 301 36.13 -2.63 7.91
CA GLU A 301 35.66 -3.90 8.47
C GLU A 301 34.62 -3.71 9.58
N GLU A 302 34.70 -2.63 10.36
CA GLU A 302 33.76 -2.37 11.46
C GLU A 302 32.38 -1.86 10.98
N PHE A 303 32.30 -1.21 9.81
CA PHE A 303 31.02 -0.83 9.20
C PHE A 303 30.30 -1.98 8.51
N SER A 304 31.00 -3.08 8.22
CA SER A 304 30.43 -4.28 7.61
C SER A 304 29.80 -5.23 8.64
N SER A 305 30.03 -4.96 9.93
CA SER A 305 29.71 -5.84 11.06
C SER A 305 28.64 -5.31 12.02
N GLU A 306 27.92 -4.24 11.68
CA GLU A 306 26.56 -4.06 12.20
C GLU A 306 25.65 -5.11 11.52
N LYS A 307 25.72 -6.35 12.02
CA LYS A 307 24.68 -7.35 11.81
C LYS A 307 23.37 -6.72 12.25
N CYS A 308 22.63 -6.17 11.29
CA CYS A 308 21.27 -5.75 11.54
C CYS A 308 20.54 -7.00 12.02
N ASN A 309 20.09 -6.99 13.29
CA ASN A 309 19.34 -8.07 13.93
C ASN A 309 17.95 -8.21 13.28
N SER A 310 17.94 -8.47 11.97
CA SER A 310 16.72 -8.62 11.21
C SER A 310 16.06 -9.92 11.62
N ARG A 311 14.81 -9.81 12.09
CA ARG A 311 13.93 -10.94 12.38
C ARG A 311 13.39 -11.63 11.11
N TRP A 312 13.98 -11.31 9.95
CA TRP A 312 13.48 -11.69 8.64
C TRP A 312 14.58 -12.26 7.76
N THR A 313 14.29 -13.39 7.11
CA THR A 313 15.06 -13.89 5.98
C THR A 313 14.32 -13.60 4.69
N SER A 314 14.86 -12.73 3.84
CA SER A 314 14.25 -12.43 2.54
C SER A 314 14.25 -13.68 1.64
N ILE A 315 13.08 -14.04 1.12
CA ILE A 315 12.93 -15.20 0.20
C ILE A 315 13.62 -14.94 -1.13
N GLN A 316 13.74 -13.66 -1.52
CA GLN A 316 14.33 -13.24 -2.78
C GLN A 316 15.22 -12.02 -2.59
N LYS A 317 16.39 -12.04 -3.25
CA LYS A 317 17.36 -10.92 -3.21
C LYS A 317 16.87 -9.68 -3.98
N LYS A 318 16.15 -9.89 -5.08
CA LYS A 318 15.60 -8.82 -5.93
C LYS A 318 14.08 -8.72 -5.73
N VAL A 319 13.59 -7.48 -5.74
CA VAL A 319 12.13 -7.20 -5.74
C VAL A 319 11.52 -7.73 -7.03
N LEU A 320 10.35 -8.37 -6.95
CA LEU A 320 9.62 -8.77 -8.15
C LEU A 320 8.76 -7.60 -8.62
N THR A 321 8.76 -7.40 -9.93
CA THR A 321 7.93 -6.44 -10.64
C THR A 321 7.14 -7.18 -11.72
N PRO A 322 5.95 -6.68 -12.10
CA PRO A 322 5.16 -7.27 -13.18
C PRO A 322 5.94 -7.31 -14.50
N GLN A 323 5.69 -8.33 -15.31
CA GLN A 323 6.17 -8.39 -16.70
C GLN A 323 5.28 -7.57 -17.63
N ALA A 324 5.70 -7.39 -18.89
CA ALA A 324 4.96 -6.57 -19.85
C ALA A 324 3.53 -7.12 -20.08
N GLU A 325 3.38 -8.43 -20.14
CA GLU A 325 2.11 -9.14 -20.32
C GLU A 325 1.18 -8.88 -19.12
N ASP A 326 1.70 -8.98 -17.88
CA ASP A 326 0.94 -8.70 -16.66
C ASP A 326 0.37 -7.27 -16.66
N VAL A 327 1.15 -6.31 -17.18
CA VAL A 327 0.74 -4.90 -17.26
C VAL A 327 -0.29 -4.66 -18.37
N GLN A 328 -0.25 -5.42 -19.46
CA GLN A 328 -1.27 -5.37 -20.50
C GLN A 328 -2.61 -5.89 -19.96
N GLU A 329 -2.60 -7.03 -19.26
CA GLU A 329 -3.81 -7.58 -18.62
C GLU A 329 -4.35 -6.66 -17.52
N ASN A 330 -3.46 -6.11 -16.68
CA ASN A 330 -3.83 -5.22 -15.60
C ASN A 330 -2.92 -3.98 -15.52
N PRO A 331 -3.30 -2.89 -16.20
CA PRO A 331 -2.54 -1.64 -16.19
C PRO A 331 -2.33 -1.02 -14.80
N ARG A 332 -3.16 -1.37 -13.81
CA ARG A 332 -3.04 -0.88 -12.42
C ARG A 332 -1.88 -1.53 -11.68
N GLY A 333 -1.54 -2.77 -12.04
CA GLY A 333 -0.44 -3.51 -11.46
C GLY A 333 0.95 -3.01 -11.88
N ARG A 334 1.04 -2.09 -12.84
CA ARG A 334 2.31 -1.63 -13.46
C ARG A 334 3.41 -1.18 -12.50
N SER A 335 3.04 -0.65 -11.35
CA SER A 335 3.99 -0.12 -10.35
C SER A 335 4.10 -1.05 -9.14
N ALA A 336 3.45 -2.21 -9.20
CA ALA A 336 3.47 -3.20 -8.14
C ALA A 336 4.88 -3.74 -7.94
N LYS A 337 5.26 -3.84 -6.68
CA LYS A 337 6.51 -4.40 -6.21
C LYS A 337 6.21 -5.38 -5.10
N LEU A 338 6.69 -6.61 -5.25
CA LEU A 338 6.51 -7.67 -4.27
C LEU A 338 7.80 -7.94 -3.51
N ARG A 339 7.70 -7.92 -2.19
CA ARG A 339 8.73 -8.41 -1.26
C ARG A 339 8.16 -9.55 -0.44
N ALA A 340 8.97 -10.60 -0.27
CA ALA A 340 8.58 -11.77 0.51
C ALA A 340 9.71 -12.17 1.46
N ALA A 341 9.37 -12.48 2.70
CA ALA A 341 10.32 -12.85 3.74
C ALA A 341 9.73 -13.92 4.67
N ILE A 342 10.63 -14.68 5.30
CA ILE A 342 10.33 -15.66 6.33
C ILE A 342 10.70 -15.06 7.67
N LYS A 343 9.80 -15.16 8.66
CA LYS A 343 10.09 -14.77 10.04
C LYS A 343 11.06 -15.78 10.66
N LEU A 344 12.13 -15.30 11.26
CA LEU A 344 13.12 -16.12 11.97
C LEU A 344 12.54 -16.72 13.26
#